data_AF-A0AAV3WSG4-F1
#
_entry.id   AF-A0AAV3WSG4-F1
#
_cell.length_a   1.000
_cell.length_b   1.000
_cell.length_c   1.000
_cell.angle_alpha   90.00
_cell.angle_beta   90.00
_cell.angle_gamma   90.00
#
_symmetry.space_group_name_H-M   'P 1'
#
loop_
_entity.id
_entity.type
_entity.pdbx_description
1 polymer ?
#
loop_
_entity_poly.entity_id
_entity_poly.type
_entity_poly.pdbx_seq_one_letter_code
_entity_poly.pdbx_strand_id
1 'polypeptide(L)' 'METHSYQLEVEYENVNELDKFVKEIYELTQKTDLTSISYETGQNLSFKATIFLNTYNQTSDLTE' A
#
# COMPACT_ATOMS: atom_id res chain seq x y z
N MET A 1 -16.70 0.72 -12.80
CA MET A 1 -15.50 1.06 -12.01
C MET A 1 -14.45 0.03 -12.32
N GLU A 2 -13.35 0.43 -12.96
CA GLU A 2 -12.20 -0.45 -13.13
C GLU A 2 -11.36 -0.41 -11.85
N THR A 3 -11.07 -1.60 -11.32
CA THR A 3 -10.21 -1.79 -10.16
C THR A 3 -8.87 -2.31 -10.64
N HIS A 4 -7.79 -1.63 -10.25
CA HIS A 4 -6.44 -2.09 -10.53
C HIS A 4 -5.79 -2.58 -9.24
N SER A 5 -5.27 -3.80 -9.27
CA SER A 5 -4.60 -4.41 -8.12
C SER A 5 -3.08 -4.24 -8.23
N TYR A 6 -2.47 -3.78 -7.15
CA TYR A 6 -1.03 -3.56 -7.03
C TYR A 6 -0.49 -4.35 -5.84
N GLN A 7 0.74 -4.83 -6.00
CA GLN A 7 1.57 -5.38 -4.93
C GLN A 7 2.78 -4.47 -4.76
N LEU A 8 2.96 -3.91 -3.58
CA LEU A 8 4.17 -3.18 -3.19
C LEU A 8 4.98 -4.03 -2.23
N GLU A 9 6.27 -4.19 -2.51
CA GLU A 9 7.23 -4.77 -1.58
C GLU A 9 8.20 -3.69 -1.14
N VAL A 10 8.30 -3.49 0.18
CA VAL A 10 9.18 -2.51 0.79
C VAL A 10 10.01 -3.14 1.88
N GLU A 11 11.25 -2.69 2.04
CA GLU A 11 12.19 -3.19 3.05
C GLU A 11 12.89 -2.01 3.72
N TYR A 12 12.89 -1.99 5.05
CA TYR A 12 13.46 -0.93 5.86
C TYR A 12 14.34 -1.52 6.96
N GLU A 13 15.46 -0.87 7.28
CA GLU A 13 16.31 -1.26 8.42
C GLU A 13 15.65 -0.93 9.77
N ASN A 14 14.70 0.01 9.78
CA ASN A 14 14.01 0.47 10.98
C ASN A 14 12.50 0.23 10.92
N VAL A 15 11.97 -0.51 11.90
CA VAL A 15 10.53 -0.83 12.00
C VAL A 15 9.64 0.41 12.08
N ASN A 16 10.13 1.51 12.67
CA ASN A 16 9.34 2.74 12.79
C ASN A 16 9.18 3.44 11.43
N GLU A 17 10.16 3.31 10.53
CA GLU A 17 10.06 3.86 9.18
C GLU A 17 9.08 3.05 8.34
N LEU A 18 9.11 1.71 8.49
CA LEU A 18 8.14 0.83 7.85
C LEU A 18 6.71 1.10 8.34
N ASP A 19 6.51 1.26 9.65
CA ASP A 19 5.21 1.60 10.24
C ASP A 19 4.69 2.95 9.73
N LYS A 20 5.57 3.95 9.63
CA LYS A 20 5.21 5.25 9.06
C LYS A 20 4.76 5.14 7.60
N PHE A 21 5.48 4.41 6.77
CA PHE A 21 5.13 4.19 5.37
C PHE A 21 3.75 3.52 5.22
N VAL A 22 3.50 2.47 6.02
CA VAL A 22 2.21 1.78 6.00
C VAL A 22 1.07 2.71 6.40
N LYS A 23 1.26 3.58 7.41
CA LYS A 23 0.27 4.58 7.81
C LYS A 23 -0.02 5.60 6.70
N GLU A 24 1.02 6.09 6.01
CA GLU A 24 0.85 7.00 4.88
C GLU A 24 0.03 6.36 3.74
N ILE A 25 0.21 5.05 3.50
CA ILE A 25 -0.63 4.29 2.54
C ILE A 25 -2.09 4.26 3.00
N TYR A 26 -2.35 4.03 4.29
CA TYR A 26 -3.72 4.09 4.84
C TYR A 26 -4.34 5.48 4.73
N GLU A 27 -3.56 6.56 4.80
CA GLU A 27 -4.07 7.93 4.64
C GLU A 27 -4.43 8.28 3.18
N LEU A 28 -3.87 7.55 2.21
CA LEU A 28 -4.19 7.68 0.78
C LEU A 28 -5.56 7.07 0.39
N THR A 29 -6.35 6.57 1.36
CA THR A 29 -7.56 5.77 1.18
C THR A 29 -8.72 6.41 0.40
N GLN A 30 -8.66 7.68 0.00
CA GLN A 30 -9.70 8.25 -0.87
C GLN A 30 -9.72 7.64 -2.29
N LYS A 31 -8.65 6.97 -2.73
CA LYS A 31 -8.55 6.35 -4.07
C LYS A 31 -8.09 4.89 -4.06
N THR A 32 -7.72 4.37 -2.89
CA THR A 32 -7.02 3.10 -2.73
C THR A 32 -7.54 2.33 -1.53
N ASP A 33 -8.06 1.13 -1.76
CA ASP A 33 -8.38 0.18 -0.69
C ASP A 33 -7.17 -0.69 -0.40
N LEU A 34 -6.70 -0.64 0.84
CA LEU A 34 -5.69 -1.56 1.33
C LEU A 34 -6.35 -2.91 1.64
N THR A 35 -5.95 -3.94 0.89
CA THR A 35 -6.56 -5.27 0.97
C THR A 35 -5.89 -6.12 2.05
N SER A 36 -4.56 -6.13 2.07
CA SER A 36 -3.77 -6.86 3.07
C SER A 36 -2.34 -6.35 3.16
N ILE A 37 -1.72 -6.61 4.31
CA ILE A 37 -0.28 -6.39 4.53
C ILE A 37 0.27 -7.67 5.18
N SER A 38 1.39 -8.16 4.68
CA SER A 38 2.20 -9.18 5.35
C SER A 38 3.54 -8.57 5.78
N TYR A 39 4.01 -8.94 6.96
CA TYR A 39 5.30 -8.53 7.50
C TYR A 39 6.22 -9.74 7.59
N GLU A 40 7.46 -9.55 7.16
CA GLU A 40 8.49 -10.59 7.15
C GLU A 40 9.83 -9.99 7.62
N THR A 41 10.68 -10.82 8.22
CA THR A 41 12.06 -10.42 8.50
C THR A 41 12.83 -10.36 7.18
N GLY A 42 13.43 -9.22 6.86
CA GLY A 42 14.24 -9.07 5.66
C GLY A 42 15.69 -9.52 5.88
N GLN A 43 16.57 -9.19 4.94
CA GLN A 43 17.98 -9.55 5.05
C GLN A 43 18.71 -8.63 6.03
N ASN A 44 19.67 -9.16 6.80
CA ASN A 44 20.50 -8.37 7.72
C ASN A 44 19.72 -7.56 8.76
N LEU A 45 18.72 -8.16 9.42
CA LEU A 45 17.91 -7.53 10.49
C LEU A 45 16.98 -6.39 10.01
N SER A 46 16.71 -6.31 8.70
CA SER A 46 15.69 -5.41 8.15
C SER A 46 14.27 -5.97 8.35
N PHE A 47 13.29 -5.12 8.10
CA PHE A 47 11.86 -5.40 8.16
C PHE A 47 11.28 -5.22 6.76
N LYS A 48 10.68 -6.30 6.23
CA LYS A 48 10.01 -6.29 4.94
C LYS A 48 8.51 -6.27 5.12
N ALA A 49 7.80 -5.51 4.30
CA ALA A 49 6.36 -5.65 4.14
C ALA A 49 5.96 -5.83 2.69
N THR A 50 4.96 -6.68 2.47
CA THR A 50 4.26 -6.82 1.20
C THR A 50 2.85 -6.28 1.38
N ILE A 51 2.47 -5.31 0.56
CA ILE A 51 1.22 -4.57 0.65
C ILE A 51 0.41 -4.80 -0.61
N PHE A 52 -0.84 -5.26 -0.46
CA PHE A 52 -1.77 -5.44 -1.56
C PHE A 52 -2.81 -4.32 -1.55
N LEU A 53 -2.88 -3.59 -2.66
CA LEU A 53 -3.70 -2.40 -2.83
C LEU A 53 -4.63 -2.57 -4.03
N ASN A 54 -5.87 -2.12 -3.90
CA ASN A 54 -6.78 -1.96 -5.01
C ASN A 54 -7.03 -0.46 -5.20
N THR A 55 -6.69 0.08 -6.36
CA THR A 55 -7.04 1.46 -6.70
C THR A 55 -8.29 1.49 -7.54
N TYR A 56 -9.10 2.52 -7.34
CA TYR A 56 -10.30 2.77 -8.11
C TYR A 56 -10.06 3.99 -8.98
N ASN A 57 -10.06 3.79 -10.30
CA ASN A 57 -10.24 4.92 -11.18
C ASN A 57 -11.70 5.36 -11.05
N GLN A 58 -11.94 6.44 -10.31
CA GLN A 58 -13.12 7.25 -10.57
C GLN A 58 -12.90 7.86 -11.96
N THR A 59 -13.33 7.14 -13.00
CA THR A 59 -13.87 7.82 -14.18
C THR A 59 -15.08 8.57 -13.64
N SER A 60 -14.87 9.80 -13.18
CA SER A 60 -15.95 10.76 -13.20
C SER A 60 -16.34 10.85 -14.66
N ASP A 61 -17.39 10.14 -15.04
CA ASP A 61 -18.21 10.59 -16.14
C ASP A 61 -18.70 11.98 -15.72
N LEU A 62 -17.91 13.00 -16.05
CA LEU A 62 -18.44 14.30 -16.39
C LEU A 62 -19.22 14.09 -17.69
N THR A 63 -20.37 13.43 -17.58
CA THR A 63 -21.46 13.59 -18.53
C THR A 63 -22.06 14.96 -18.28
N GLU A 64 -21.43 15.99 -18.89
CA GLU A 64 -22.16 17.15 -19.38
C GLU A 64 -22.58 16.90 -20.83
#